data_AF-A0A9P9GZK5-F1
#
_entry.id   AF-A0A9P9GZK5-F1
#
_cell.length_a   1.000
_cell.length_b   1.000
_cell.length_c   1.000
_cell.angle_alpha   90.00
_cell.angle_beta   90.00
_cell.angle_gamma   90.00
#
_symmetry.space_group_name_H-M   'P 1'
#
loop_
_entity.id
_entity.type
_entity.pdbx_description
1 polymer ?
#
loop_
_entity_poly.entity_id
_entity_poly.type
_entity_poly.pdbx_seq_one_letter_code
_entity_poly.pdbx_strand_id
1 'polypeptide(L)'
;MTPGGPQDEIDTLGLEQMNLEEAPVRTVRCKFPSGKVVNKRWSCCKEHTTAPPCRQEENHQPQKHTPNELSNLWQFHVTPLSSTRDNRKAVVIDCEMGVAASGDSELIRKTLVDYFSGEILVDKLVWPEVSLSHLNTRFSGVTWKSMNAARKQGAASLVRRRRESKSGNSWIPRQSLSVTPRTRTPMPCDGFIPA
;
A
#
# COMPACT_ATOMS: atom_id res chain seq x y z
N MET A 1 56.40 -74.32 33.12
CA MET A 1 56.72 -72.93 32.72
C MET A 1 56.09 -72.69 31.36
N THR A 2 55.14 -71.75 31.32
CA THR A 2 54.51 -71.06 30.18
C THR A 2 53.97 -71.85 28.98
N PRO A 3 52.68 -71.67 28.69
CA PRO A 3 52.21 -71.12 27.41
C PRO A 3 51.37 -69.85 27.69
N GLY A 4 51.03 -68.94 26.78
CA GLY A 4 51.12 -68.84 25.33
C GLY A 4 50.74 -67.40 24.94
N GLY A 5 50.94 -67.05 23.67
CA GLY A 5 50.73 -65.71 23.12
C GLY A 5 49.25 -65.31 22.92
N PRO A 6 48.99 -64.06 22.49
CA PRO A 6 47.67 -63.43 22.61
C PRO A 6 46.92 -63.28 21.27
N GLN A 7 45.64 -62.92 21.44
CA GLN A 7 44.72 -62.22 20.53
C GLN A 7 43.98 -63.04 19.48
N ASP A 8 42.66 -63.19 19.73
CA ASP A 8 41.57 -62.91 18.79
C ASP A 8 40.26 -62.90 19.61
N GLU A 9 39.88 -61.73 20.13
CA GLU A 9 38.59 -61.55 20.83
C GLU A 9 37.55 -61.02 19.85
N ILE A 10 36.44 -61.75 19.80
CA ILE A 10 35.45 -61.77 18.75
C ILE A 10 34.47 -60.62 18.96
N ASP A 11 34.17 -59.94 17.86
CA ASP A 11 33.27 -58.80 17.68
C ASP A 11 31.98 -58.89 18.51
N THR A 12 31.92 -58.08 19.56
CA THR A 12 30.81 -57.99 20.51
C THR A 12 29.62 -57.32 19.83
N LEU A 13 28.67 -58.14 19.42
CA LEU A 13 27.23 -57.95 19.56
C LEU A 13 26.69 -56.56 19.17
N GLY A 14 26.11 -56.53 17.97
CA GLY A 14 25.21 -55.49 17.53
C GLY A 14 23.99 -55.30 18.45
N LEU A 15 23.28 -54.21 18.14
CA LEU A 15 22.30 -53.47 18.94
C LEU A 15 22.91 -52.42 19.86
N GLU A 16 23.30 -51.29 19.29
CA GLU A 16 22.75 -50.02 19.77
C GLU A 16 22.80 -48.92 18.69
N GLN A 17 21.64 -48.31 18.50
CA GLN A 17 21.43 -46.99 17.91
C GLN A 17 21.52 -46.91 16.38
N MET A 18 20.46 -47.46 15.76
CA MET A 18 19.87 -46.83 14.59
C MET A 18 19.56 -45.36 14.95
N ASN A 19 20.44 -44.44 14.59
CA ASN A 19 20.10 -43.02 14.54
C ASN A 19 18.90 -42.90 13.59
N LEU A 20 17.70 -42.76 14.13
CA LEU A 20 16.62 -42.15 13.39
C LEU A 20 17.11 -40.74 13.08
N GLU A 21 17.49 -40.50 11.83
CA GLU A 21 17.57 -39.14 11.33
C GLU A 21 16.22 -38.48 11.63
N GLU A 22 16.23 -37.54 12.57
CA GLU A 22 15.08 -36.69 12.82
C GLU A 22 14.74 -36.01 11.50
N ALA A 23 13.53 -36.28 10.98
CA ALA A 23 13.05 -35.67 9.76
C ALA A 23 13.26 -34.14 9.84
N PRO A 24 13.77 -33.49 8.79
CA PRO A 24 14.13 -32.08 8.84
C PRO A 24 12.92 -31.27 9.31
N VAL A 25 13.10 -30.51 10.39
CA VAL A 25 12.07 -29.62 10.95
C VAL A 25 11.54 -28.76 9.80
N ARG A 26 10.28 -28.97 9.43
CA ARG A 26 9.64 -28.22 8.34
C ARG A 26 9.68 -26.75 8.72
N THR A 27 10.53 -25.98 8.04
CA THR A 27 10.63 -24.55 8.29
C THR A 27 9.36 -23.88 7.78
N VAL A 28 8.47 -23.52 8.71
CA VAL A 28 7.27 -22.75 8.39
C VAL A 28 7.70 -21.38 7.87
N ARG A 29 7.45 -21.12 6.58
CA ARG A 29 7.91 -19.90 5.90
C ARG A 29 7.08 -18.68 6.29
N CYS A 30 5.80 -18.85 6.58
CA CYS A 30 4.92 -17.73 6.91
C CYS A 30 4.99 -17.44 8.40
N LYS A 31 5.65 -16.33 8.76
CA LYS A 31 5.66 -15.79 10.12
C LYS A 31 5.13 -14.37 10.09
N PHE A 32 4.11 -14.06 10.87
CA PHE A 32 3.42 -12.78 10.83
C PHE A 32 2.81 -12.39 12.19
N PRO A 33 2.59 -11.10 12.44
CA PRO A 33 1.69 -10.65 13.50
C PRO A 33 0.24 -10.76 13.03
N SER A 34 -0.64 -11.35 13.84
CA SER A 34 -2.07 -11.50 13.49
C SER A 34 -2.95 -10.33 13.97
N GLY A 35 -2.38 -9.37 14.70
CA GLY A 35 -3.08 -8.22 15.26
C GLY A 35 -2.86 -6.94 14.47
N LYS A 36 -3.62 -5.90 14.80
CA LYS A 36 -3.40 -4.52 14.33
C LYS A 36 -2.38 -3.80 15.21
N VAL A 37 -1.72 -2.79 14.66
CA VAL A 37 -0.83 -1.90 15.42
C VAL A 37 -1.66 -0.89 16.23
N VAL A 38 -1.52 -0.89 17.55
CA VAL A 38 -2.13 0.06 18.49
C VAL A 38 -1.02 0.58 19.41
N ASN A 39 -0.82 1.90 19.45
CA ASN A 39 0.22 2.54 20.28
C ASN A 39 1.63 1.94 20.07
N LYS A 40 2.02 1.72 18.80
CA LYS A 40 3.30 1.07 18.40
C LYS A 40 3.48 -0.36 18.93
N ARG A 41 2.39 -1.04 19.29
CA ARG A 41 2.38 -2.43 19.73
C ARG A 41 1.38 -3.25 18.93
N TRP A 42 1.69 -4.51 18.69
CA TRP A 42 0.78 -5.45 18.03
C TRP A 42 -0.32 -5.89 19.00
N SER A 43 -1.59 -5.76 18.62
CA SER A 43 -2.71 -6.19 19.48
C SER A 43 -2.75 -7.70 19.76
N CYS A 44 -2.05 -8.53 18.96
CA CYS A 44 -2.00 -9.98 19.16
C CYS A 44 -1.05 -10.41 20.29
N CYS A 45 0.22 -10.00 20.24
CA CYS A 45 1.24 -10.37 21.23
C CYS A 45 1.57 -9.25 22.22
N LYS A 46 1.00 -8.06 22.01
CA LYS A 46 1.35 -6.83 22.72
C LYS A 46 2.81 -6.45 22.58
N GLU A 47 3.59 -7.01 21.67
CA GLU A 47 5.00 -6.61 21.48
C GLU A 47 5.13 -5.35 20.63
N HIS A 48 6.29 -4.69 20.70
CA HIS A 48 6.59 -3.53 19.85
C HIS A 48 6.54 -3.92 18.36
N THR A 49 6.22 -2.97 17.47
CA THR A 49 6.07 -3.24 16.03
C THR A 49 7.31 -3.83 15.35
N THR A 50 8.49 -3.61 15.92
CA THR A 50 9.78 -4.12 15.42
C THR A 50 10.14 -5.50 15.96
N ALA A 51 9.36 -6.06 16.88
CA ALA A 51 9.61 -7.39 17.43
C ALA A 51 9.40 -8.48 16.37
N PRO A 52 10.02 -9.65 16.54
CA PRO A 52 9.75 -10.80 15.68
C PRO A 52 8.26 -11.14 15.64
N PRO A 53 7.76 -11.65 14.50
CA PRO A 53 6.37 -12.09 14.38
C PRO A 53 6.03 -13.17 15.42
N CYS A 54 4.84 -13.08 16.01
CA CYS A 54 4.40 -13.96 17.09
C CYS A 54 3.56 -15.16 16.64
N ARG A 55 3.20 -15.24 15.35
CA ARG A 55 2.41 -16.34 14.78
C ARG A 55 3.10 -16.90 13.55
N GLN A 56 2.89 -18.19 13.31
CA GLN A 56 3.38 -18.90 12.13
C GLN A 56 2.30 -19.86 11.62
N GLU A 57 2.21 -20.01 10.30
CA GLU A 57 1.27 -20.91 9.62
C GLU A 57 1.98 -21.56 8.42
N GLU A 58 1.59 -22.78 8.04
CA GLU A 58 2.18 -23.46 6.87
C GLU A 58 1.92 -22.69 5.58
N ASN A 59 0.71 -22.15 5.44
CA ASN A 59 0.25 -21.42 4.27
C ASN A 59 -0.12 -19.99 4.64
N HIS A 60 0.36 -19.01 3.86
CA HIS A 60 -0.10 -17.63 3.98
C HIS A 60 -1.55 -17.55 3.49
N GLN A 61 -2.48 -17.23 4.39
CA GLN A 61 -3.88 -17.01 4.05
C GLN A 61 -4.11 -15.51 3.87
N PRO A 62 -4.41 -15.03 2.65
CA PRO A 62 -4.79 -13.64 2.44
C PRO A 62 -6.04 -13.29 3.24
N GLN A 63 -6.18 -12.01 3.58
CA GLN A 63 -7.40 -11.52 4.21
C GLN A 63 -8.59 -11.77 3.26
N LYS A 64 -9.62 -12.43 3.78
CA LYS A 64 -10.87 -12.66 3.04
C LYS A 64 -11.74 -11.42 3.16
N HIS A 65 -12.14 -10.88 2.02
CA HIS A 65 -13.07 -9.76 1.92
C HIS A 65 -14.35 -10.21 1.23
N THR A 66 -15.49 -9.70 1.69
CA THR A 66 -16.77 -9.87 1.00
C THR A 66 -16.78 -9.02 -0.28
N PRO A 67 -17.56 -9.40 -1.32
CA PRO A 67 -17.67 -8.59 -2.54
C PRO A 67 -18.10 -7.13 -2.28
N ASN A 68 -18.96 -6.90 -1.28
CA ASN A 68 -19.41 -5.56 -0.90
C ASN A 68 -18.31 -4.73 -0.21
N GLU A 69 -17.42 -5.35 0.55
CA GLU A 69 -16.25 -4.66 1.09
C GLU A 69 -15.28 -4.29 -0.02
N LEU A 70 -15.05 -5.23 -0.96
CA LEU A 70 -14.19 -4.98 -2.11
C LEU A 70 -14.73 -3.84 -2.97
N SER A 71 -16.03 -3.78 -3.27
CA SER A 71 -16.60 -2.69 -4.08
C SER A 71 -16.50 -1.32 -3.39
N ASN A 72 -16.57 -1.28 -2.06
CA ASN A 72 -16.47 -0.04 -1.28
C ASN A 72 -15.02 0.45 -1.12
N LEU A 73 -14.07 -0.48 -1.03
CA LEU A 73 -12.63 -0.18 -0.90
C LEU A 73 -11.99 0.11 -2.27
N TRP A 74 -12.35 -0.67 -3.29
CA TRP A 74 -11.76 -0.67 -4.63
C TRP A 74 -12.79 -0.18 -5.64
N GLN A 75 -12.82 1.15 -5.85
CA GLN A 75 -13.71 1.75 -6.82
C GLN A 75 -13.19 1.50 -8.24
N PHE A 76 -14.00 0.83 -9.06
CA PHE A 76 -13.73 0.67 -10.48
C PHE A 76 -14.25 1.88 -11.24
N HIS A 77 -13.42 2.41 -12.12
CA HIS A 77 -13.81 3.49 -13.02
C HIS A 77 -13.67 3.01 -14.46
N VAL A 78 -14.70 3.27 -15.26
CA VAL A 78 -14.62 3.07 -16.70
C VAL A 78 -13.57 4.04 -17.25
N THR A 79 -12.61 3.51 -17.99
CA THR A 79 -11.64 4.33 -18.72
C THR A 79 -12.39 5.23 -19.70
N PRO A 80 -12.28 6.57 -19.58
CA PRO A 80 -12.93 7.46 -20.52
C PRO A 80 -12.46 7.18 -21.95
N LEU A 81 -13.37 7.29 -22.92
CA LEU A 81 -13.00 7.20 -24.33
C LEU A 81 -12.06 8.36 -24.66
N SER A 82 -10.86 8.04 -25.16
CA SER A 82 -9.92 9.05 -25.61
C SER A 82 -10.42 9.69 -26.90
N SER A 83 -10.71 10.99 -26.86
CA SER A 83 -11.06 11.77 -28.05
C SER A 83 -9.83 12.38 -28.75
N THR A 84 -8.62 12.17 -28.21
CA THR A 84 -7.39 12.80 -28.69
C THR A 84 -6.59 11.84 -29.55
N ARG A 85 -6.20 12.28 -30.75
CA ARG A 85 -5.37 11.50 -31.69
C ARG A 85 -3.88 11.50 -31.34
N ASP A 86 -3.46 12.34 -30.40
CA ASP A 86 -2.05 12.48 -29.98
C ASP A 86 -1.74 11.62 -28.74
N ASN A 87 -1.85 10.30 -28.91
CA ASN A 87 -1.50 9.36 -27.84
C ASN A 87 -0.02 8.97 -27.99
N ARG A 88 0.70 8.89 -26.86
CA ARG A 88 2.05 8.30 -26.83
C ARG A 88 1.96 6.82 -27.21
N LYS A 89 2.92 6.33 -27.98
CA LYS A 89 2.94 4.94 -28.48
C LYS A 89 3.11 3.93 -27.35
N ALA A 90 3.95 4.24 -26.37
CA ALA A 90 4.19 3.41 -25.20
C ALA A 90 4.61 4.28 -24.01
N VAL A 91 4.03 4.00 -22.85
CA VAL A 91 4.33 4.69 -21.59
C VAL A 91 4.63 3.63 -20.53
N VAL A 92 5.72 3.83 -19.80
CA VAL A 92 6.08 3.04 -18.63
C VAL A 92 5.45 3.69 -17.41
N ILE A 93 4.81 2.89 -16.57
CA ILE A 93 4.19 3.34 -15.33
C ILE A 93 4.85 2.61 -14.17
N ASP A 94 5.27 3.37 -13.17
CA ASP A 94 5.77 2.85 -11.91
C ASP A 94 5.11 3.60 -10.74
N CYS A 95 4.88 2.88 -9.65
CA CYS A 95 4.16 3.35 -8.49
C CYS A 95 4.91 2.96 -7.23
N GLU A 96 4.92 3.85 -6.23
CA GLU A 96 5.39 3.53 -4.89
C GLU A 96 4.23 3.46 -3.90
N MET A 97 4.29 2.53 -2.95
CA MET A 97 3.22 2.24 -2.03
C MET A 97 3.65 2.37 -0.57
N GLY A 98 2.81 3.04 0.21
CA GLY A 98 2.83 3.03 1.67
C GLY A 98 1.80 2.06 2.22
N VAL A 99 1.80 1.92 3.54
CA VAL A 99 0.84 1.11 4.30
C VAL A 99 -0.12 2.06 5.02
N ALA A 100 -1.41 1.86 4.81
CA ALA A 100 -2.48 2.56 5.53
C ALA A 100 -2.52 2.15 7.01
N ALA A 101 -3.24 2.91 7.83
CA ALA A 101 -3.56 2.53 9.19
C ALA A 101 -4.43 1.25 9.27
N SER A 102 -5.18 0.93 8.21
CA SER A 102 -5.93 -0.33 8.10
C SER A 102 -5.01 -1.54 7.84
N GLY A 103 -3.80 -1.31 7.33
CA GLY A 103 -2.88 -2.36 6.85
C GLY A 103 -2.85 -2.48 5.32
N ASP A 104 -3.77 -1.83 4.61
CA ASP A 104 -3.83 -1.87 3.14
C ASP A 104 -2.69 -1.08 2.49
N SER A 105 -2.36 -1.40 1.25
CA SER A 105 -1.35 -0.65 0.48
C SER A 105 -1.97 0.56 -0.22
N GLU A 106 -1.32 1.72 -0.10
CA GLU A 106 -1.80 3.01 -0.60
C GLU A 106 -0.74 3.68 -1.47
N LEU A 107 -1.17 4.29 -2.58
CA LEU A 107 -0.26 4.95 -3.53
C LEU A 107 0.35 6.23 -2.93
N ILE A 108 1.67 6.31 -2.88
CA ILE A 108 2.41 7.46 -2.32
C ILE A 108 3.30 8.19 -3.35
N ARG A 109 3.61 7.57 -4.48
CA ARG A 109 4.27 8.20 -5.64
C ARG A 109 3.83 7.53 -6.92
N LYS A 110 3.74 8.29 -8.00
CA LYS A 110 3.52 7.75 -9.35
C LYS A 110 4.49 8.40 -10.34
N THR A 111 4.98 7.58 -11.25
CA THR A 111 5.93 7.97 -12.28
C THR A 111 5.46 7.42 -13.63
N LEU A 112 5.34 8.29 -14.62
CA LEU A 112 5.05 7.95 -16.02
C LEU A 112 6.20 8.46 -16.88
N VAL A 113 6.72 7.59 -17.74
CA VAL A 113 7.81 7.91 -18.66
C VAL A 113 7.45 7.43 -20.07
N ASP A 114 7.68 8.27 -21.08
CA ASP A 114 7.57 7.83 -22.48
C ASP A 114 8.68 6.83 -22.78
N TYR A 115 8.30 5.63 -23.24
CA TYR A 115 9.26 4.54 -23.42
C TYR A 115 10.33 4.84 -24.48
N PHE A 116 9.97 5.58 -25.54
CA PHE A 116 10.86 5.82 -26.67
C PHE A 116 11.73 7.05 -26.48
N SER A 117 11.17 8.14 -25.95
CA SER A 117 11.94 9.38 -25.74
C SER A 117 12.63 9.45 -24.38
N GLY A 118 12.19 8.65 -23.39
CA GLY A 118 12.64 8.77 -22.01
C GLY A 118 12.11 10.01 -21.29
N GLU A 119 11.18 10.75 -21.90
CA GLU A 119 10.58 11.95 -21.31
C GLU A 119 9.74 11.59 -20.09
N ILE A 120 9.97 12.27 -18.97
CA ILE A 120 9.17 12.13 -17.76
C ILE A 120 7.84 12.88 -17.96
N LEU A 121 6.77 12.11 -18.16
CA LEU A 121 5.42 12.65 -18.34
C LEU A 121 4.78 13.03 -17.00
N VAL A 122 5.04 12.22 -15.97
CA VAL A 122 4.58 12.46 -14.59
C VAL A 122 5.64 11.94 -13.64
N ASP A 123 6.03 12.74 -12.64
CA ASP A 123 6.70 12.25 -11.43
C ASP A 123 6.17 13.08 -10.27
N LYS A 124 5.26 12.49 -9.48
CA LYS A 124 4.59 13.21 -8.40
C LYS A 124 4.39 12.32 -7.19
N LEU A 125 4.61 12.92 -6.02
CA LEU A 125 4.13 12.37 -4.76
C LEU A 125 2.61 12.44 -4.71
N VAL A 126 2.02 11.45 -4.08
CA VAL A 126 0.58 11.30 -3.91
C VAL A 126 0.29 11.35 -2.42
N TRP A 127 -0.65 12.20 -2.03
CA TRP A 127 -1.12 12.26 -0.64
C TRP A 127 -2.45 11.51 -0.53
N PRO A 128 -2.48 10.33 0.12
CA PRO A 128 -3.72 9.55 0.28
C PRO A 128 -4.71 10.25 1.19
N GLU A 129 -6.00 9.98 0.97
CA GLU A 129 -7.07 10.45 1.85
C GLU A 129 -7.08 9.70 3.19
N VAL A 130 -6.64 8.44 3.19
CA VAL A 130 -6.52 7.63 4.40
C VAL A 130 -5.23 7.94 5.15
N SER A 131 -5.26 7.74 6.47
CA SER A 131 -4.06 7.90 7.29
C SER A 131 -3.08 6.76 7.02
N LEU A 132 -1.81 7.11 6.77
CA LEU A 132 -0.74 6.15 6.57
C LEU A 132 -0.10 5.75 7.91
N SER A 133 0.20 4.46 8.08
CA SER A 133 0.97 3.92 9.20
C SER A 133 2.47 3.90 8.90
N HIS A 134 2.86 3.54 7.67
CA HIS A 134 4.27 3.41 7.27
C HIS A 134 4.45 3.76 5.78
N LEU A 135 5.55 4.41 5.41
CA LEU A 135 5.82 4.78 4.00
C LEU A 135 6.65 3.74 3.24
N ASN A 136 7.08 2.67 3.92
CA ASN A 136 8.02 1.68 3.38
C ASN A 136 9.29 2.33 2.83
N THR A 137 9.78 3.39 3.48
CA THR A 137 10.88 4.25 3.00
C THR A 137 12.13 3.48 2.56
N ARG A 138 12.45 2.34 3.19
CA ARG A 138 13.55 1.48 2.76
C ARG A 138 13.41 1.00 1.31
N PHE A 139 12.18 0.76 0.87
CA PHE A 139 11.85 0.27 -0.46
C PHE A 139 11.41 1.43 -1.36
N SER A 140 10.53 2.31 -0.88
CA SER A 140 9.94 3.38 -1.69
C SER A 140 10.83 4.62 -1.85
N GLY A 141 11.84 4.80 -0.99
CA GLY A 141 12.64 6.03 -0.93
C GLY A 141 11.87 7.27 -0.47
N VAL A 142 10.55 7.18 -0.23
CA VAL A 142 9.70 8.32 0.16
C VAL A 142 9.77 8.54 1.66
N THR A 143 10.09 9.77 2.07
CA THR A 143 10.16 10.17 3.49
C THR A 143 8.99 11.07 3.86
N TRP A 144 8.63 11.08 5.16
CA TRP A 144 7.66 12.04 5.69
C TRP A 144 8.07 13.49 5.44
N LYS A 145 9.38 13.78 5.45
CA LYS A 145 9.92 15.11 5.10
C LYS A 145 9.57 15.48 3.66
N SER A 146 9.82 14.58 2.70
CA SER A 146 9.48 14.81 1.28
C SER A 146 7.97 14.97 1.05
N MET A 147 7.16 14.12 1.66
CA MET A 147 5.70 14.19 1.60
C MET A 147 5.16 15.52 2.15
N ASN A 148 5.63 15.93 3.32
CA ASN A 148 5.20 17.19 3.94
C ASN A 148 5.66 18.41 3.14
N ALA A 149 6.86 18.38 2.56
CA ALA A 149 7.34 19.44 1.68
C ALA A 149 6.47 19.55 0.42
N ALA A 150 6.22 18.44 -0.26
CA ALA A 150 5.38 18.41 -1.46
C ALA A 150 3.93 18.84 -1.17
N ARG A 151 3.37 18.47 -0.01
CA ARG A 151 2.05 18.93 0.41
C ARG A 151 2.01 20.45 0.62
N LYS A 152 3.02 21.02 1.27
CA LYS A 152 3.11 22.48 1.50
C LYS A 152 3.26 23.26 0.19
N GLN A 153 3.98 22.68 -0.78
CA GLN A 153 4.23 23.30 -2.08
C GLN A 153 3.09 23.07 -3.09
N GLY A 154 2.05 22.29 -2.75
CA GLY A 154 1.00 21.89 -3.69
C GLY A 154 1.49 20.95 -4.81
N ALA A 155 2.70 20.40 -4.69
CA ALA A 155 3.29 19.48 -5.65
C ALA A 155 2.76 18.04 -5.50
N ALA A 156 2.18 17.71 -4.35
CA ALA A 156 1.55 16.42 -4.10
C ALA A 156 0.13 16.37 -4.71
N SER A 157 -0.16 15.33 -5.47
CA SER A 157 -1.52 15.07 -5.95
C SER A 157 -2.36 14.52 -4.80
N LEU A 158 -3.46 15.18 -4.43
CA LEU A 158 -4.44 14.59 -3.52
C LEU A 158 -5.27 13.55 -4.27
N VAL A 159 -5.32 12.34 -3.73
CA VAL A 159 -6.35 11.37 -4.14
C VAL A 159 -7.58 11.65 -3.30
N ARG A 160 -8.70 11.97 -3.96
CA ARG A 160 -10.01 12.04 -3.32
C ARG A 160 -10.82 10.86 -3.82
N ARG A 161 -11.41 10.07 -2.93
CA ARG A 161 -12.49 9.18 -3.33
C ARG A 161 -13.62 10.03 -3.87
N ARG A 162 -14.03 9.79 -5.11
CA ARG A 162 -15.24 10.42 -5.63
C ARG A 162 -16.39 9.90 -4.77
N ARG A 163 -17.04 10.78 -4.01
CA ARG A 163 -18.32 10.46 -3.39
C ARG A 163 -19.29 10.19 -4.54
N GLU A 164 -19.85 8.99 -4.60
CA GLU A 164 -21.03 8.74 -5.44
C GLU A 164 -22.09 9.76 -5.02
N SER A 165 -22.37 10.69 -5.92
CA SER A 165 -23.55 11.52 -5.77
C SER A 165 -24.73 10.58 -5.91
N LYS A 166 -25.49 10.37 -4.83
CA LYS A 166 -26.84 9.80 -4.91
C LYS A 166 -27.73 10.79 -5.67
N SER A 167 -27.50 10.98 -6.97
CA SER A 167 -28.49 11.52 -7.87
C SER A 167 -29.18 10.32 -8.51
N GLY A 168 -30.34 9.97 -7.95
CA GLY A 168 -31.24 9.03 -8.58
C GLY A 168 -31.50 9.44 -10.04
N ASN A 169 -31.53 8.42 -10.90
CA ASN A 169 -32.18 8.36 -12.20
C ASN A 169 -32.42 9.71 -12.89
N SER A 170 -31.45 10.18 -13.67
CA SER A 170 -31.72 11.01 -14.86
C SER A 170 -30.46 11.12 -15.71
N TRP A 171 -30.40 10.35 -16.79
CA TRP A 171 -29.50 10.63 -17.90
C TRP A 171 -30.00 11.88 -18.62
N ILE A 172 -29.52 13.06 -18.22
CA ILE A 172 -29.59 14.26 -19.04
C ILE A 172 -28.16 14.78 -19.22
N PRO A 173 -27.66 14.97 -20.46
CA PRO A 173 -26.37 15.60 -20.68
C PRO A 173 -26.44 17.06 -20.20
N ARG A 174 -25.66 17.41 -19.17
CA ARG A 174 -25.45 18.82 -18.81
C ARG A 174 -24.72 19.50 -19.96
N GLN A 175 -25.44 20.32 -20.72
CA GLN A 175 -24.83 21.34 -21.57
C GLN A 175 -24.05 22.31 -20.68
N SER A 176 -22.85 22.67 -21.12
CA SER A 176 -21.99 23.65 -20.45
C SER A 176 -22.63 25.04 -20.50
N LEU A 177 -23.04 25.57 -19.35
CA LEU A 177 -23.28 26.99 -19.21
C LEU A 177 -21.98 27.64 -18.76
N SER A 178 -21.35 28.38 -19.68
CA SER A 178 -20.22 29.25 -19.40
C SER A 178 -20.67 30.37 -18.46
N VAL A 179 -20.11 30.41 -17.25
CA VAL A 179 -20.28 31.54 -16.33
C VAL A 179 -19.30 32.63 -16.76
N THR A 180 -19.83 33.72 -17.31
CA THR A 180 -19.07 34.96 -17.48
C THR A 180 -18.93 35.67 -16.13
N PRO A 181 -17.78 36.31 -15.84
CA PRO A 181 -17.59 37.04 -14.60
C PRO A 181 -18.46 38.31 -14.62
N ARG A 182 -19.34 38.45 -13.63
CA ARG A 182 -20.15 39.65 -13.44
C ARG A 182 -19.25 40.74 -12.83
N THR A 183 -19.00 41.80 -13.59
CA THR A 183 -18.31 43.01 -13.13
C THR A 183 -19.10 43.66 -11.99
N ARG A 184 -18.41 44.03 -10.90
CA ARG A 184 -18.98 44.83 -9.82
C ARG A 184 -19.16 46.27 -10.32
N THR A 185 -20.39 46.73 -10.45
CA THR A 185 -20.70 48.16 -10.45
C THR A 185 -20.69 48.68 -9.01
N PRO A 186 -20.12 49.87 -8.73
CA PRO A 186 -20.14 50.47 -7.41
C PRO A 186 -21.53 51.05 -7.10
N MET A 187 -22.00 50.88 -5.86
CA MET A 187 -23.21 51.49 -5.34
C MET A 187 -23.00 53.01 -5.15
N PRO A 188 -23.97 53.87 -5.49
CA PRO A 188 -23.92 55.29 -5.15
C PRO A 188 -24.27 55.51 -3.67
N CYS A 189 -23.59 56.48 -3.06
CA CYS A 189 -23.87 57.02 -1.73
C CYS A 189 -24.78 58.25 -1.87
N ASP A 190 -26.00 58.19 -1.33
CA ASP A 190 -26.92 59.32 -1.06
C ASP A 190 -27.85 58.85 0.07
N GLY A 191 -28.28 59.56 1.12
CA GLY A 191 -28.12 60.89 1.73
C GLY A 191 -28.95 60.81 3.05
N PHE A 192 -28.52 61.35 4.21
CA PHE A 192 -28.92 62.65 4.79
C PHE A 192 -30.46 62.94 4.62
N ILE A 193 -31.35 63.24 5.60
CA ILE A 193 -31.41 63.63 7.04
C ILE A 193 -32.92 63.48 7.51
N PRO A 194 -33.44 64.21 8.53
CA PRO A 194 -33.50 64.09 10.00
C PRO A 194 -34.90 63.56 10.46
N ALA A 195 -35.35 63.48 11.72
CA ALA A 195 -35.10 64.21 12.98
C ALA A 195 -35.34 63.29 14.19
#